data_AF-A0A952J0Q2-F1
#
_entry.id   AF-A0A952J0Q2-F1
#
_cell.length_a   1.000
_cell.length_b   1.000
_cell.length_c   1.000
_cell.angle_alpha   90.00
_cell.angle_beta   90.00
_cell.angle_gamma   90.00
#
_symmetry.space_group_name_H-M   'P 1'
#
loop_
_entity.id
_entity.type
_entity.pdbx_description
1 polymer ?
#
loop_
_entity_poly.entity_id
_entity_poly.type
_entity_poly.pdbx_seq_one_letter_code
_entity_poly.pdbx_strand_id
1 'polypeptide(L)'
;GSDLSRIRTHAQEKKGSWRISGEKIFISGGGQDLSEGILHLVLARTGKPDTGVKGLSLFLCPSHIDGTENSVAVVRLEDKLGLHASPTCHMHFADAEAALVGKEGEGLKAMFTMMNYARTDVALQGVGHASRAHQIALEYASTREQGRTSSGQAAVLTDHADVRQMLDKQANLALGGRAMCHITIARTLPGTSQELTDILASLCKVFCSEASTTAADLGIQILGGYGYLHEYGMEQIWRDARITSIYEGANGIHARALATRGFQHKETKELFVSFISSLFDDKTLADPAISQWQEESETILNSESPELEANNLMNITTNLFLQACQSRMNFDG
;
A
#
# COMPACT_ATOMS: atom_id res chain seq x y z
N GLY A 1 -7.27 6.52 -12.04
CA GLY A 1 -7.42 7.32 -10.80
C GLY A 1 -8.52 6.73 -9.94
N SER A 2 -8.84 7.36 -8.80
CA SER A 2 -9.76 6.80 -7.79
C SER A 2 -11.19 6.57 -8.29
N ASP A 3 -11.70 7.45 -9.16
CA ASP A 3 -13.02 7.27 -9.78
C ASP A 3 -12.89 6.50 -11.11
N LEU A 4 -13.10 5.19 -11.03
CA LEU A 4 -13.07 4.30 -12.20
C LEU A 4 -14.36 4.40 -13.03
N SER A 5 -15.43 5.00 -12.52
CA SER A 5 -16.71 5.10 -13.23
C SER A 5 -16.60 5.91 -14.53
N ARG A 6 -15.62 6.81 -14.60
CA ARG A 6 -15.38 7.75 -15.71
C ARG A 6 -14.41 7.22 -16.78
N ILE A 7 -14.01 5.94 -16.72
CA ILE A 7 -13.18 5.33 -17.76
C ILE A 7 -13.85 5.48 -19.13
N ARG A 8 -13.08 5.99 -20.09
CA ARG A 8 -13.48 6.16 -21.51
C ARG A 8 -12.93 5.08 -22.44
N THR A 9 -11.88 4.36 -22.00
CA THR A 9 -11.39 3.17 -22.71
C THR A 9 -12.54 2.20 -22.87
N HIS A 10 -12.80 1.76 -24.10
CA HIS A 10 -13.91 0.90 -24.43
C HIS A 10 -13.43 -0.35 -25.15
N ALA A 11 -14.24 -1.39 -25.10
CA ALA A 11 -14.01 -2.64 -25.78
C ALA A 11 -15.25 -3.02 -26.59
N GLN A 12 -15.05 -3.51 -27.81
CA GLN A 12 -16.13 -3.99 -28.69
C GLN A 12 -15.78 -5.37 -29.22
N GLU A 13 -16.76 -6.25 -29.27
CA GLU A 13 -16.59 -7.54 -29.91
C GLU A 13 -16.56 -7.35 -31.44
N LYS A 14 -15.51 -7.86 -32.09
CA LYS A 14 -15.38 -7.89 -33.55
C LYS A 14 -14.93 -9.28 -33.99
N LYS A 15 -15.79 -9.97 -34.77
CA LYS A 15 -15.48 -11.27 -35.38
C LYS A 15 -15.03 -12.34 -34.37
N GLY A 16 -15.65 -12.35 -33.17
CA GLY A 16 -15.35 -13.33 -32.12
C GLY A 16 -14.12 -13.02 -31.24
N SER A 17 -13.52 -11.84 -31.38
CA SER A 17 -12.44 -11.34 -30.51
C SER A 17 -12.77 -9.93 -30.02
N TRP A 18 -12.31 -9.54 -28.82
CA TRP A 18 -12.55 -8.20 -28.29
C TRP A 18 -11.48 -7.23 -28.79
N ARG A 19 -11.89 -6.00 -29.06
CA ARG A 19 -11.00 -4.92 -29.50
C ARG A 19 -11.06 -3.76 -28.53
N ILE A 20 -9.92 -3.39 -27.95
CA ILE A 20 -9.80 -2.29 -26.99
C ILE A 20 -9.34 -1.03 -27.71
N SER A 21 -10.02 0.08 -27.43
CA SER A 21 -9.63 1.40 -27.89
C SER A 21 -9.63 2.44 -26.77
N GLY A 22 -8.57 3.24 -26.72
CA GLY A 22 -8.42 4.35 -25.77
C GLY A 22 -7.07 4.34 -25.07
N GLU A 23 -7.00 5.04 -23.96
CA GLU A 23 -5.72 5.29 -23.28
C GLU A 23 -5.77 4.95 -21.80
N LYS A 24 -4.61 4.60 -21.26
CA LYS A 24 -4.38 4.40 -19.83
C LYS A 24 -3.12 5.14 -19.42
N ILE A 25 -3.13 5.72 -18.24
CA ILE A 25 -1.99 6.46 -17.69
C ILE A 25 -1.53 5.80 -16.39
N PHE A 26 -0.27 6.06 -16.02
CA PHE A 26 0.35 5.52 -14.82
C PHE A 26 0.39 3.99 -14.78
N ILE A 27 0.70 3.36 -15.91
CA ILE A 27 0.82 1.89 -16.00
C ILE A 27 2.26 1.49 -15.68
N SER A 28 2.47 1.02 -14.45
CA SER A 28 3.75 0.44 -14.01
C SER A 28 4.06 -0.82 -14.83
N GLY A 29 5.27 -0.92 -15.37
CA GLY A 29 5.67 -2.05 -16.21
C GLY A 29 4.93 -2.12 -17.55
N GLY A 30 4.28 -1.04 -17.99
CA GLY A 30 3.48 -1.01 -19.22
C GLY A 30 4.28 -1.24 -20.51
N GLY A 31 5.59 -0.99 -20.50
CA GLY A 31 6.51 -1.35 -21.56
C GLY A 31 7.88 -1.60 -20.97
N GLN A 32 8.54 -2.68 -21.40
CA GLN A 32 9.83 -3.15 -20.91
C GLN A 32 10.41 -4.21 -21.86
N ASP A 33 11.71 -4.49 -21.74
CA ASP A 33 12.50 -5.42 -22.56
C ASP A 33 13.08 -6.62 -21.76
N LEU A 34 12.59 -6.84 -20.54
CA LEU A 34 12.88 -7.95 -19.62
C LEU A 34 12.13 -9.25 -19.95
N SER A 35 11.07 -9.21 -20.75
CA SER A 35 10.32 -10.41 -21.20
C SER A 35 9.98 -10.37 -22.68
N GLU A 36 9.75 -11.55 -23.27
CA GLU A 36 9.38 -11.71 -24.70
C GLU A 36 8.03 -11.05 -25.06
N GLY A 37 7.20 -10.77 -24.06
CA GLY A 37 5.96 -10.05 -24.23
C GLY A 37 5.33 -9.70 -22.88
N ILE A 38 4.35 -8.80 -22.93
CA ILE A 38 3.58 -8.30 -21.79
C ILE A 38 2.12 -8.70 -21.94
N LEU A 39 1.51 -9.12 -20.84
CA LEU A 39 0.08 -9.38 -20.73
C LEU A 39 -0.60 -8.24 -19.95
N HIS A 40 -1.29 -7.34 -20.65
CA HIS A 40 -1.98 -6.23 -20.00
C HIS A 40 -3.38 -6.64 -19.54
N LEU A 41 -3.64 -6.53 -18.23
CA LEU A 41 -4.99 -6.61 -17.71
C LEU A 41 -5.63 -5.22 -17.76
N VAL A 42 -6.59 -5.03 -18.66
CA VAL A 42 -7.17 -3.73 -19.00
C VAL A 42 -8.65 -3.69 -18.63
N LEU A 43 -9.02 -2.77 -17.73
CA LEU A 43 -10.43 -2.42 -17.56
C LEU A 43 -10.89 -1.55 -18.74
N ALA A 44 -11.91 -2.01 -19.45
CA ALA A 44 -12.54 -1.27 -20.52
C ALA A 44 -14.06 -1.42 -20.48
N ARG A 45 -14.76 -0.46 -21.06
CA ARG A 45 -16.23 -0.42 -21.08
C ARG A 45 -16.77 -1.15 -22.30
N THR A 46 -17.68 -2.12 -22.10
CA THR A 46 -18.32 -2.87 -23.20
C THR A 46 -19.70 -2.33 -23.57
N GLY A 47 -20.33 -1.57 -22.68
CA GLY A 47 -21.66 -0.99 -22.87
C GLY A 47 -21.67 0.51 -23.19
N LYS A 48 -22.86 1.13 -23.05
CA LYS A 48 -23.06 2.57 -23.22
C LYS A 48 -22.12 3.38 -22.31
N PRO A 49 -21.64 4.57 -22.74
CA PRO A 49 -20.70 5.40 -21.99
C PRO A 49 -21.08 5.65 -20.52
N ASP A 50 -22.37 5.77 -20.22
CA ASP A 50 -22.85 6.21 -18.90
C ASP A 50 -23.27 5.08 -17.96
N THR A 51 -22.72 3.87 -18.16
CA THR A 51 -23.01 2.69 -17.32
C THR A 51 -22.23 2.66 -16.00
N GLY A 52 -21.43 3.69 -15.73
CA GLY A 52 -20.62 3.81 -14.51
C GLY A 52 -19.70 2.62 -14.32
N VAL A 53 -19.55 2.15 -13.08
CA VAL A 53 -18.69 1.01 -12.75
C VAL A 53 -19.24 -0.35 -13.21
N LYS A 54 -20.57 -0.48 -13.37
CA LYS A 54 -21.24 -1.73 -13.76
C LYS A 54 -21.03 -2.11 -15.23
N GLY A 55 -20.63 -1.15 -16.07
CA GLY A 55 -20.32 -1.40 -17.47
C GLY A 55 -18.85 -1.72 -17.75
N LEU A 56 -18.03 -1.91 -16.71
CA LEU A 56 -16.61 -2.22 -16.85
C LEU A 56 -16.38 -3.72 -16.87
N SER A 57 -15.64 -4.16 -17.88
CA SER A 57 -15.18 -5.53 -18.06
C SER A 57 -13.66 -5.56 -17.99
N LEU A 58 -13.09 -6.70 -17.56
CA LEU A 58 -11.65 -6.90 -17.51
C LEU A 58 -11.22 -7.68 -18.76
N PHE A 59 -10.12 -7.25 -19.38
CA PHE A 59 -9.59 -7.85 -20.58
C PHE A 59 -8.13 -8.21 -20.44
N LEU A 60 -7.73 -9.34 -21.02
CA LEU A 60 -6.33 -9.69 -21.23
C LEU A 60 -5.95 -9.24 -22.63
N CYS A 61 -5.13 -8.20 -22.72
CA CYS A 61 -4.64 -7.61 -23.95
C CYS A 61 -3.13 -7.88 -24.05
N PRO A 62 -2.69 -8.88 -24.82
CA PRO A 62 -1.27 -9.17 -24.95
C PRO A 62 -0.60 -8.13 -25.84
N SER A 63 0.66 -7.78 -25.57
CA SER A 63 1.50 -6.94 -26.44
C SER A 63 1.77 -7.59 -27.80
N HIS A 64 1.74 -8.93 -27.88
CA HIS A 64 1.98 -9.72 -29.08
C HIS A 64 0.96 -10.86 -29.20
N ILE A 65 0.60 -11.23 -30.43
CA ILE A 65 -0.30 -12.34 -30.75
C ILE A 65 0.42 -13.21 -31.78
N ASP A 66 0.68 -14.47 -31.44
CA ASP A 66 1.38 -15.41 -32.31
C ASP A 66 2.69 -14.84 -32.88
N GLY A 67 3.43 -14.09 -32.06
CA GLY A 67 4.71 -13.45 -32.41
C GLY A 67 4.59 -12.14 -33.21
N THR A 68 3.39 -11.68 -33.54
CA THR A 68 3.15 -10.38 -34.19
C THR A 68 2.74 -9.33 -33.15
N GLU A 69 3.27 -8.11 -33.27
CA GLU A 69 2.86 -7.00 -32.40
C GLU A 69 1.35 -6.76 -32.47
N ASN A 70 0.73 -6.61 -31.30
CA ASN A 70 -0.64 -6.13 -31.15
C ASN A 70 -0.66 -4.59 -31.20
N SER A 71 -1.83 -3.98 -31.41
CA SER A 71 -1.98 -2.52 -31.49
C SER A 71 -1.97 -1.82 -30.11
N VAL A 72 -0.95 -2.11 -29.31
CA VAL A 72 -0.69 -1.53 -27.98
C VAL A 72 0.64 -0.79 -28.03
N ALA A 73 0.65 0.49 -27.63
CA ALA A 73 1.85 1.31 -27.69
C ALA A 73 2.07 2.09 -26.39
N VAL A 74 3.34 2.27 -26.01
CA VAL A 74 3.76 3.25 -25.01
C VAL A 74 3.87 4.60 -25.71
N VAL A 75 3.02 5.56 -25.32
CA VAL A 75 3.04 6.94 -25.84
C VAL A 75 4.19 7.72 -25.25
N ARG A 76 4.39 7.60 -23.93
CA ARG A 76 5.46 8.24 -23.19
C ARG A 76 5.68 7.56 -21.84
N LEU A 77 6.86 7.79 -21.29
CA LEU A 77 7.17 7.49 -19.89
C LEU A 77 6.95 8.74 -19.03
N GLU A 78 6.48 8.55 -17.81
CA GLU A 78 6.37 9.61 -16.82
C GLU A 78 7.74 9.90 -16.19
N ASP A 79 8.07 11.19 -16.05
CA ASP A 79 9.18 11.66 -15.23
C ASP A 79 8.73 11.74 -13.77
N LYS A 80 9.43 11.05 -12.87
CA LYS A 80 8.96 10.75 -11.52
C LYS A 80 9.94 11.23 -10.47
N LEU A 81 9.43 11.51 -9.28
CA LEU A 81 10.24 11.79 -8.09
C LEU A 81 11.19 10.63 -7.73
N GLY A 82 10.69 9.39 -7.79
CA GLY A 82 11.41 8.16 -7.44
C GLY A 82 10.92 6.97 -8.25
N LEU A 83 11.38 5.77 -7.91
CA LEU A 83 11.20 4.52 -8.65
C LEU A 83 11.50 4.68 -10.14
N HIS A 84 12.65 5.28 -10.45
CA HIS A 84 13.02 5.58 -11.84
C HIS A 84 13.15 4.33 -12.69
N ALA A 85 13.66 3.23 -12.10
CA ALA A 85 13.81 1.95 -12.77
C ALA A 85 12.48 1.25 -13.11
N SER A 86 11.35 1.67 -12.51
CA SER A 86 10.03 1.15 -12.88
C SER A 86 9.43 2.02 -13.99
N PRO A 87 9.31 1.53 -15.24
CA PRO A 87 8.74 2.31 -16.31
C PRO A 87 7.26 2.55 -16.03
N THR A 88 6.88 3.82 -15.92
CA THR A 88 5.49 4.23 -15.68
C THR A 88 4.97 4.85 -16.94
N CYS A 89 4.05 4.14 -17.59
CA CYS A 89 3.72 4.38 -18.99
C CYS A 89 2.36 5.06 -19.15
N HIS A 90 2.28 5.96 -20.13
CA HIS A 90 1.04 6.32 -20.81
C HIS A 90 0.87 5.32 -21.97
N MET A 91 -0.12 4.46 -21.85
CA MET A 91 -0.45 3.42 -22.83
C MET A 91 -1.57 3.88 -23.77
N HIS A 92 -1.42 3.58 -25.05
CA HIS A 92 -2.43 3.74 -26.07
C HIS A 92 -2.81 2.39 -26.66
N PHE A 93 -4.11 2.15 -26.79
CA PHE A 93 -4.70 0.96 -27.38
C PHE A 93 -5.49 1.39 -28.62
N ALA A 94 -5.11 0.87 -29.79
CA ALA A 94 -5.68 1.25 -31.08
C ALA A 94 -6.33 0.04 -31.75
N ASP A 95 -7.58 -0.26 -31.40
CA ASP A 95 -8.27 -1.49 -31.82
C ASP A 95 -7.48 -2.76 -31.44
N ALA A 96 -6.80 -2.73 -30.29
CA ALA A 96 -5.94 -3.79 -29.80
C ALA A 96 -6.75 -5.05 -29.50
N GLU A 97 -6.26 -6.20 -29.96
CA GLU A 97 -6.93 -7.47 -29.67
C GLU A 97 -6.85 -7.83 -28.19
N ALA A 98 -7.93 -8.38 -27.65
CA ALA A 98 -7.98 -8.83 -26.27
C ALA A 98 -8.99 -9.98 -26.08
N ALA A 99 -8.82 -10.70 -24.97
CA ALA A 99 -9.78 -11.69 -24.50
C ALA A 99 -10.48 -11.19 -23.23
N LEU A 100 -11.78 -11.45 -23.11
CA LEU A 100 -12.54 -11.15 -21.89
C LEU A 100 -12.05 -12.06 -20.74
N VAL A 101 -11.78 -11.45 -19.59
CA VAL A 101 -11.45 -12.18 -18.35
C VAL A 101 -12.67 -12.19 -17.44
N GLY A 102 -13.18 -13.38 -17.16
CA GLY A 102 -14.39 -13.56 -16.35
C GLY A 102 -15.65 -13.26 -17.14
N LYS A 103 -16.55 -12.43 -16.57
CA LYS A 103 -17.85 -12.09 -17.16
C LYS A 103 -17.91 -10.61 -17.53
N GLU A 104 -18.64 -10.34 -18.61
CA GLU A 104 -18.91 -8.97 -19.04
C GLU A 104 -19.62 -8.19 -17.91
N GLY A 105 -19.20 -6.95 -17.65
CA GLY A 105 -19.72 -6.09 -16.59
C GLY A 105 -19.25 -6.44 -15.17
N GLU A 106 -18.53 -7.56 -14.98
CA GLU A 106 -17.96 -7.98 -13.70
C GLU A 106 -16.46 -7.66 -13.58
N GLY A 107 -15.92 -6.75 -14.39
CA GLY A 107 -14.48 -6.49 -14.47
C GLY A 107 -13.86 -6.01 -13.15
N LEU A 108 -14.55 -5.15 -12.40
CA LEU A 108 -14.06 -4.72 -11.08
C LEU A 108 -14.03 -5.86 -10.07
N LYS A 109 -15.04 -6.71 -10.07
CA LYS A 109 -15.09 -7.89 -9.20
C LYS A 109 -13.92 -8.83 -9.51
N ALA A 110 -13.60 -9.01 -10.80
CA ALA A 110 -12.42 -9.76 -11.20
C ALA A 110 -11.10 -9.09 -10.77
N MET A 111 -11.00 -7.75 -10.83
CA MET A 111 -9.80 -7.06 -10.33
C MET A 111 -9.65 -7.18 -8.81
N PHE A 112 -10.74 -7.10 -8.04
CA PHE A 112 -10.68 -7.14 -6.58
C PHE A 112 -10.05 -8.42 -6.02
N THR A 113 -10.07 -9.53 -6.76
CA THR A 113 -9.37 -10.76 -6.36
C THR A 113 -7.86 -10.58 -6.27
N MET A 114 -7.29 -9.64 -7.02
CA MET A 114 -5.86 -9.32 -7.03
C MET A 114 -5.52 -8.12 -6.16
N MET A 115 -6.49 -7.26 -5.83
CA MET A 115 -6.24 -5.99 -5.14
C MET A 115 -5.69 -6.17 -3.72
N ASN A 116 -6.15 -7.17 -2.97
CA ASN A 116 -5.58 -7.40 -1.63
C ASN A 116 -4.13 -7.83 -1.68
N TYR A 117 -3.76 -8.64 -2.67
CA TYR A 117 -2.37 -8.99 -2.91
C TYR A 117 -1.56 -7.74 -3.25
N ALA A 118 -2.01 -6.93 -4.22
CA ALA A 118 -1.32 -5.70 -4.62
C ALA A 118 -1.15 -4.70 -3.46
N ARG A 119 -2.18 -4.50 -2.64
CA ARG A 119 -2.12 -3.63 -1.45
C ARG A 119 -1.11 -4.13 -0.42
N THR A 120 -1.05 -5.44 -0.22
CA THR A 120 -0.12 -6.05 0.73
C THR A 120 1.31 -6.04 0.20
N ASP A 121 1.50 -6.20 -1.12
CA ASP A 121 2.79 -6.05 -1.79
C ASP A 121 3.33 -4.62 -1.64
N VAL A 122 2.47 -3.60 -1.85
CA VAL A 122 2.80 -2.20 -1.57
C VAL A 122 3.17 -1.98 -0.09
N ALA A 123 2.44 -2.60 0.83
CA ALA A 123 2.75 -2.50 2.25
C ALA A 123 4.15 -3.08 2.55
N LEU A 124 4.48 -4.24 1.97
CA LEU A 124 5.80 -4.86 2.09
C LEU A 124 6.90 -4.03 1.43
N GLN A 125 6.63 -3.33 0.33
CA GLN A 125 7.56 -2.34 -0.22
C GLN A 125 7.86 -1.25 0.82
N GLY A 126 6.84 -0.74 1.51
CA GLY A 126 7.01 0.21 2.62
C GLY A 126 7.88 -0.35 3.76
N VAL A 127 7.65 -1.60 4.16
CA VAL A 127 8.48 -2.31 5.15
C VAL A 127 9.93 -2.41 4.69
N GLY A 128 10.17 -2.70 3.41
CA GLY A 128 11.51 -2.76 2.82
C GLY A 128 12.25 -1.43 2.92
N HIS A 129 11.60 -0.33 2.53
CA HIS A 129 12.16 1.02 2.65
C HIS A 129 12.44 1.41 4.11
N ALA A 130 11.49 1.18 5.03
CA ALA A 130 11.68 1.46 6.45
C ALA A 130 12.84 0.65 7.05
N SER A 131 12.90 -0.65 6.73
CA SER A 131 13.98 -1.54 7.19
C SER A 131 15.34 -1.06 6.70
N ARG A 132 15.45 -0.67 5.42
CA ARG A 132 16.71 -0.20 4.85
C ARG A 132 17.14 1.15 5.40
N ALA A 133 16.20 2.07 5.59
CA ALA A 133 16.48 3.36 6.23
C ALA A 133 17.05 3.17 7.66
N HIS A 134 16.44 2.28 8.45
CA HIS A 134 16.94 1.95 9.78
C HIS A 134 18.37 1.39 9.75
N GLN A 135 18.64 0.42 8.87
CA GLN A 135 19.97 -0.21 8.77
C GLN A 135 21.07 0.81 8.46
N ILE A 136 20.85 1.68 7.46
CA ILE A 136 21.82 2.72 7.08
C ILE A 136 22.03 3.71 8.23
N ALA A 137 20.93 4.17 8.85
CA ALA A 137 20.99 5.12 9.94
C ALA A 137 21.72 4.56 11.16
N LEU A 138 21.46 3.31 11.52
CA LEU A 138 22.12 2.63 12.63
C LEU A 138 23.62 2.46 12.37
N GLU A 139 24.00 1.95 11.20
CA GLU A 139 25.40 1.75 10.82
C GLU A 139 26.20 3.06 10.87
N TYR A 140 25.64 4.13 10.32
CA TYR A 140 26.26 5.46 10.40
C TYR A 140 26.33 5.98 11.83
N ALA A 141 25.23 5.91 12.59
CA ALA A 141 25.16 6.46 13.94
C ALA A 141 26.09 5.73 14.92
N SER A 142 26.32 4.43 14.73
CA SER A 142 27.20 3.63 15.59
C SER A 142 28.69 3.93 15.40
N THR A 143 29.07 4.60 14.31
CA THR A 143 30.50 4.88 14.00
C THR A 143 30.82 6.37 13.94
N ARG A 144 29.81 7.22 13.74
CA ARG A 144 30.00 8.66 13.65
C ARG A 144 30.30 9.29 15.01
N GLU A 145 31.57 9.65 15.23
CA GLU A 145 31.99 10.43 16.38
C GLU A 145 31.47 11.87 16.29
N GLN A 146 30.70 12.30 17.29
CA GLN A 146 30.26 13.69 17.44
C GLN A 146 29.79 13.96 18.88
N GLY A 147 30.26 15.08 19.44
CA GLY A 147 29.87 15.52 20.77
C GLY A 147 30.54 14.72 21.90
N ARG A 148 29.93 14.74 23.08
CA ARG A 148 30.42 14.06 24.28
C ARG A 148 29.29 13.37 25.03
N THR A 149 29.61 12.30 25.75
CA THR A 149 28.69 11.62 26.66
C THR A 149 28.45 12.47 27.92
N SER A 150 27.51 12.05 28.78
CA SER A 150 27.28 12.69 30.09
C SER A 150 28.50 12.62 31.02
N SER A 151 29.41 11.66 30.82
CA SER A 151 30.68 11.55 31.54
C SER A 151 31.81 12.40 30.93
N GLY A 152 31.53 13.11 29.84
CA GLY A 152 32.49 14.00 29.17
C GLY A 152 33.45 13.29 28.19
N GLN A 153 33.29 11.99 27.97
CA GLN A 153 34.07 11.23 26.98
C GLN A 153 33.61 11.55 25.54
N ALA A 154 34.46 11.31 24.55
CA ALA A 154 34.04 11.40 23.14
C ALA A 154 32.87 10.42 22.90
N ALA A 155 31.85 10.87 22.16
CA ALA A 155 30.64 10.11 21.91
C ALA A 155 30.49 9.78 20.42
N VAL A 156 29.86 8.64 20.14
CA VAL A 156 29.23 8.37 18.84
C VAL A 156 27.76 8.79 18.86
N LEU A 157 27.11 8.86 17.70
CA LEU A 157 25.73 9.35 17.64
C LEU A 157 24.76 8.48 18.45
N THR A 158 24.98 7.16 18.54
CA THR A 158 24.18 6.26 19.37
C THR A 158 24.27 6.54 20.88
N ASP A 159 25.23 7.34 21.35
CA ASP A 159 25.30 7.76 22.75
C ASP A 159 24.30 8.88 23.08
N HIS A 160 23.74 9.55 22.07
CA HIS A 160 22.74 10.62 22.26
C HIS A 160 21.32 10.05 22.33
N ALA A 161 20.56 10.49 23.34
CA ALA A 161 19.21 9.97 23.59
C ALA A 161 18.24 10.22 22.44
N ASP A 162 18.31 11.40 21.81
CA ASP A 162 17.48 11.75 20.65
C ASP A 162 17.73 10.81 19.46
N VAL A 163 18.99 10.53 19.14
CA VAL A 163 19.37 9.60 18.06
C VAL A 163 18.85 8.20 18.35
N ARG A 164 18.98 7.69 19.59
CA ARG A 164 18.42 6.38 19.96
C ARG A 164 16.91 6.35 19.78
N GLN A 165 16.19 7.36 20.25
CA GLN A 165 14.73 7.42 20.06
C GLN A 165 14.32 7.40 18.59
N MET A 166 15.06 8.09 17.72
CA MET A 166 14.81 8.06 16.28
C MET A 166 15.11 6.67 15.68
N LEU A 167 16.21 6.03 16.07
CA LEU A 167 16.56 4.67 15.64
C LEU A 167 15.52 3.64 16.10
N ASP A 168 15.10 3.70 17.37
CA ASP A 168 14.08 2.83 17.94
C ASP A 168 12.75 3.01 17.22
N LYS A 169 12.38 4.26 16.89
CA LYS A 169 11.20 4.56 16.09
C LYS A 169 11.28 3.97 14.69
N GLN A 170 12.42 4.08 13.99
CA GLN A 170 12.60 3.44 12.69
C GLN A 170 12.47 1.90 12.79
N ALA A 171 13.08 1.29 13.80
CA ALA A 171 13.02 -0.15 14.04
C ALA A 171 11.58 -0.62 14.30
N ASN A 172 10.86 0.08 15.18
CA ASN A 172 9.47 -0.22 15.53
C ASN A 172 8.52 -0.09 14.33
N LEU A 173 8.70 0.94 13.51
CA LEU A 173 7.95 1.13 12.27
C LEU A 173 8.17 -0.03 11.28
N ALA A 174 9.43 -0.44 11.09
CA ALA A 174 9.79 -1.52 10.18
C ALA A 174 9.31 -2.89 10.67
N LEU A 175 9.57 -3.24 11.94
CA LEU A 175 9.23 -4.54 12.52
C LEU A 175 7.72 -4.68 12.76
N GLY A 176 7.07 -3.63 13.25
CA GLY A 176 5.62 -3.59 13.40
C GLY A 176 4.89 -3.77 12.07
N GLY A 177 5.29 -3.03 11.03
CA GLY A 177 4.70 -3.15 9.70
C GLY A 177 4.91 -4.54 9.08
N ARG A 178 6.10 -5.12 9.29
CA ARG A 178 6.41 -6.49 8.87
C ARG A 178 5.48 -7.51 9.53
N ALA A 179 5.26 -7.40 10.84
CA ALA A 179 4.37 -8.29 11.58
C ALA A 179 2.92 -8.21 11.08
N MET A 180 2.40 -6.98 10.93
CA MET A 180 1.05 -6.75 10.38
C MET A 180 0.89 -7.39 9.00
N CYS A 181 1.86 -7.21 8.10
CA CYS A 181 1.82 -7.79 6.76
C CYS A 181 1.84 -9.32 6.79
N HIS A 182 2.74 -9.96 7.54
CA HIS A 182 2.80 -11.43 7.60
C HIS A 182 1.53 -12.05 8.18
N ILE A 183 1.00 -11.45 9.25
CA ILE A 183 -0.27 -11.88 9.86
C ILE A 183 -1.41 -11.76 8.84
N THR A 184 -1.46 -10.65 8.09
CA THR A 184 -2.48 -10.43 7.06
C THR A 184 -2.36 -11.44 5.91
N ILE A 185 -1.15 -11.71 5.42
CA ILE A 185 -0.91 -12.70 4.35
C ILE A 185 -1.34 -14.10 4.78
N ALA A 186 -1.01 -14.52 6.00
CA ALA A 186 -1.45 -15.81 6.52
C ALA A 186 -2.98 -15.95 6.54
N ARG A 187 -3.71 -14.83 6.58
CA ARG A 187 -5.17 -14.77 6.49
C ARG A 187 -5.72 -14.66 5.07
N THR A 188 -4.89 -14.47 4.05
CA THR A 188 -5.35 -14.55 2.64
C THR A 188 -5.53 -15.99 2.16
N LEU A 189 -5.17 -16.98 3.00
CA LEU A 189 -5.35 -18.41 2.74
C LEU A 189 -6.85 -18.81 2.78
N PRO A 190 -7.25 -19.87 2.06
CA PRO A 190 -8.66 -20.32 2.01
C PRO A 190 -9.29 -20.55 3.39
N GLY A 191 -10.55 -20.15 3.55
CA GLY A 191 -11.34 -20.36 4.78
C GLY A 191 -11.43 -19.15 5.71
N THR A 192 -10.88 -18.00 5.32
CA THR A 192 -10.96 -16.73 6.05
C THR A 192 -12.03 -15.80 5.47
N SER A 193 -12.53 -14.86 6.28
CA SER A 193 -13.46 -13.82 5.80
C SER A 193 -12.73 -12.86 4.85
N GLN A 194 -13.33 -12.66 3.67
CA GLN A 194 -12.85 -11.70 2.69
C GLN A 194 -12.94 -10.27 3.22
N GLU A 195 -14.02 -9.93 3.93
CA GLU A 195 -14.24 -8.60 4.52
C GLU A 195 -13.14 -8.25 5.52
N LEU A 196 -12.80 -9.18 6.42
CA LEU A 196 -11.70 -8.98 7.36
C LEU A 196 -10.37 -8.80 6.62
N THR A 197 -10.11 -9.61 5.60
CA THR A 197 -8.88 -9.54 4.80
C THR A 197 -8.74 -8.20 4.08
N ASP A 198 -9.84 -7.68 3.52
CA ASP A 198 -9.89 -6.36 2.86
C ASP A 198 -9.53 -5.22 3.83
N ILE A 199 -10.04 -5.29 5.07
CA ILE A 199 -9.74 -4.34 6.14
C ILE A 199 -8.25 -4.42 6.49
N LEU A 200 -7.75 -5.62 6.84
CA LEU A 200 -6.36 -5.81 7.28
C LEU A 200 -5.36 -5.38 6.20
N ALA A 201 -5.60 -5.71 4.93
CA ALA A 201 -4.76 -5.28 3.81
C ALA A 201 -4.76 -3.74 3.67
N SER A 202 -5.90 -3.09 3.89
CA SER A 202 -6.00 -1.63 3.88
C SER A 202 -5.24 -0.98 5.04
N LEU A 203 -5.34 -1.53 6.26
CA LEU A 203 -4.58 -1.07 7.44
C LEU A 203 -3.07 -1.21 7.18
N CYS A 204 -2.62 -2.37 6.68
CA CYS A 204 -1.21 -2.61 6.35
C CYS A 204 -0.71 -1.60 5.33
N LYS A 205 -1.47 -1.38 4.25
CA LYS A 205 -1.11 -0.44 3.19
C LYS A 205 -0.92 0.97 3.72
N VAL A 206 -1.89 1.48 4.49
CA VAL A 206 -1.80 2.84 5.05
C VAL A 206 -0.62 2.94 6.01
N PHE A 207 -0.54 2.05 7.01
CA PHE A 207 0.53 2.05 8.01
C PHE A 207 1.91 2.01 7.38
N CYS A 208 2.18 1.00 6.54
CA CYS A 208 3.53 0.77 6.02
C CYS A 208 3.95 1.85 5.03
N SER A 209 3.01 2.45 4.31
CA SER A 209 3.31 3.58 3.41
C SER A 209 3.77 4.83 4.19
N GLU A 210 3.13 5.13 5.31
CA GLU A 210 3.50 6.26 6.18
C GLU A 210 4.79 5.95 6.95
N ALA A 211 4.87 4.75 7.51
CA ALA A 211 6.05 4.23 8.21
C ALA A 211 7.32 4.34 7.36
N SER A 212 7.25 3.99 6.08
CA SER A 212 8.40 4.07 5.17
C SER A 212 8.91 5.50 4.96
N THR A 213 8.00 6.46 4.78
CA THR A 213 8.35 7.87 4.58
C THR A 213 8.91 8.45 5.88
N THR A 214 8.26 8.19 7.02
CA THR A 214 8.74 8.63 8.34
C THR A 214 10.10 8.03 8.68
N ALA A 215 10.31 6.74 8.42
CA ALA A 215 11.60 6.09 8.71
C ALA A 215 12.72 6.67 7.85
N ALA A 216 12.48 6.93 6.56
CA ALA A 216 13.47 7.57 5.69
C ALA A 216 13.79 9.00 6.14
N ASP A 217 12.77 9.78 6.51
CA ASP A 217 12.91 11.15 7.02
C ASP A 217 13.76 11.22 8.31
N LEU A 218 13.48 10.33 9.26
CA LEU A 218 14.32 10.18 10.46
C LEU A 218 15.75 9.77 10.10
N GLY A 219 15.92 8.93 9.08
CA GLY A 219 17.24 8.55 8.58
C GLY A 219 18.01 9.75 8.04
N ILE A 220 17.36 10.63 7.28
CA ILE A 220 17.96 11.89 6.80
C ILE A 220 18.42 12.72 8.00
N GLN A 221 17.57 12.86 9.02
CA GLN A 221 17.88 13.60 10.24
C GLN A 221 19.08 13.01 11.00
N ILE A 222 19.14 11.68 11.19
CA ILE A 222 20.22 10.98 11.89
C ILE A 222 21.56 11.16 11.16
N LEU A 223 21.56 11.10 9.82
CA LEU A 223 22.78 11.31 9.02
C LEU A 223 23.24 12.78 9.03
N GLY A 224 22.39 13.71 9.43
CA GLY A 224 22.65 15.15 9.39
C GLY A 224 22.87 15.62 7.95
N GLY A 225 23.91 16.41 7.70
CA GLY A 225 24.21 16.92 6.35
C GLY A 225 24.35 15.83 5.28
N TYR A 226 24.91 14.67 5.64
CA TYR A 226 25.03 13.52 4.72
C TYR A 226 23.68 12.91 4.34
N GLY A 227 22.65 13.10 5.15
CA GLY A 227 21.29 12.64 4.84
C GLY A 227 20.68 13.37 3.64
N TYR A 228 21.19 14.57 3.32
CA TYR A 228 20.75 15.37 2.19
C TYR A 228 21.61 15.17 0.93
N LEU A 229 22.55 14.20 0.95
CA LEU A 229 23.41 13.84 -0.16
C LEU A 229 23.07 12.45 -0.69
N HIS A 230 23.45 12.17 -1.94
CA HIS A 230 23.20 10.87 -2.58
C HIS A 230 24.09 9.73 -2.04
N GLU A 231 25.18 10.04 -1.35
CA GLU A 231 26.23 9.10 -0.94
C GLU A 231 25.70 7.89 -0.15
N TYR A 232 24.77 8.13 0.78
CA TYR A 232 24.16 7.08 1.60
C TYR A 232 22.81 6.59 1.03
N GLY A 233 22.31 7.20 -0.05
CA GLY A 233 21.04 6.85 -0.69
C GLY A 233 19.79 7.09 0.18
N MET A 234 19.89 7.77 1.32
CA MET A 234 18.74 7.98 2.21
C MET A 234 17.65 8.84 1.54
N GLU A 235 18.06 9.87 0.81
CA GLU A 235 17.14 10.71 0.04
C GLU A 235 16.41 9.91 -1.06
N GLN A 236 17.09 8.93 -1.67
CA GLN A 236 16.46 8.02 -2.64
C GLN A 236 15.40 7.15 -1.97
N ILE A 237 15.70 6.58 -0.79
CA ILE A 237 14.72 5.79 -0.04
C ILE A 237 13.47 6.64 0.25
N TRP A 238 13.64 7.90 0.65
CA TRP A 238 12.51 8.81 0.89
C TRP A 238 11.70 9.07 -0.39
N ARG A 239 12.37 9.39 -1.51
CA ARG A 239 11.71 9.62 -2.81
C ARG A 239 10.96 8.39 -3.31
N ASP A 240 11.54 7.21 -3.15
CA ASP A 240 10.97 5.95 -3.60
C ASP A 240 9.81 5.51 -2.68
N ALA A 241 9.94 5.71 -1.37
CA ALA A 241 8.88 5.43 -0.40
C ALA A 241 7.62 6.27 -0.64
N ARG A 242 7.78 7.52 -1.10
CA ARG A 242 6.67 8.49 -1.19
C ARG A 242 5.50 8.02 -2.06
N ILE A 243 5.73 7.23 -3.10
CA ILE A 243 4.64 6.75 -3.99
C ILE A 243 3.68 5.79 -3.27
N THR A 244 4.15 5.13 -2.20
CA THR A 244 3.41 4.03 -1.57
C THR A 244 2.09 4.49 -0.96
N SER A 245 1.99 5.75 -0.55
CA SER A 245 0.74 6.35 -0.04
C SER A 245 -0.21 6.84 -1.14
N ILE A 246 0.17 6.73 -2.42
CA ILE A 246 -0.56 7.28 -3.58
C ILE A 246 -1.16 6.17 -4.46
N TYR A 247 -0.34 5.26 -4.98
CA TYR A 247 -0.79 4.21 -5.91
C TYR A 247 -1.53 3.07 -5.18
N GLU A 248 -2.12 2.13 -5.93
CA GLU A 248 -2.94 1.02 -5.37
C GLU A 248 -4.07 1.48 -4.41
N GLY A 249 -4.50 2.74 -4.56
CA GLY A 249 -5.43 3.42 -3.68
C GLY A 249 -4.71 4.40 -2.76
N ALA A 250 -4.96 5.70 -2.92
CA ALA A 250 -4.40 6.71 -2.03
C ALA A 250 -4.87 6.46 -0.57
N ASN A 251 -4.06 6.80 0.43
CA ASN A 251 -4.39 6.50 1.84
C ASN A 251 -5.78 7.02 2.25
N GLY A 252 -6.15 8.23 1.83
CA GLY A 252 -7.49 8.77 2.09
C GLY A 252 -8.64 7.97 1.46
N ILE A 253 -8.40 7.24 0.36
CA ILE A 253 -9.40 6.32 -0.23
C ILE A 253 -9.58 5.08 0.64
N HIS A 254 -8.50 4.54 1.20
CA HIS A 254 -8.59 3.44 2.18
C HIS A 254 -9.29 3.88 3.45
N ALA A 255 -8.91 5.04 4.00
CA ALA A 255 -9.53 5.62 5.18
C ALA A 255 -11.04 5.80 4.98
N ARG A 256 -11.44 6.45 3.87
CA ARG A 256 -12.85 6.64 3.53
C ARG A 256 -13.56 5.31 3.32
N ALA A 257 -12.94 4.32 2.69
CA ALA A 257 -13.54 3.00 2.50
C ALA A 257 -13.79 2.29 3.84
N LEU A 258 -12.87 2.42 4.81
CA LEU A 258 -13.04 1.89 6.16
C LEU A 258 -14.25 2.53 6.86
N ALA A 259 -14.32 3.86 6.85
CA ALA A 259 -15.40 4.62 7.51
C ALA A 259 -16.78 4.42 6.86
N THR A 260 -16.82 4.31 5.53
CA THR A 260 -18.10 4.25 4.79
C THR A 260 -18.56 2.85 4.43
N ARG A 261 -17.71 1.83 4.53
CA ARG A 261 -18.06 0.44 4.14
C ARG A 261 -17.47 -0.62 5.07
N GLY A 262 -16.24 -0.42 5.57
CA GLY A 262 -15.49 -1.43 6.31
C GLY A 262 -16.20 -1.96 7.56
N PHE A 263 -16.81 -1.08 8.36
CA PHE A 263 -17.52 -1.47 9.60
C PHE A 263 -19.03 -1.22 9.55
N GLN A 264 -19.63 -1.16 8.36
CA GLN A 264 -21.09 -0.97 8.24
C GLN A 264 -21.90 -2.14 8.81
N HIS A 265 -21.35 -3.34 8.79
CA HIS A 265 -21.97 -4.55 9.32
C HIS A 265 -21.39 -4.87 10.70
N LYS A 266 -22.27 -5.11 11.67
CA LYS A 266 -21.89 -5.41 13.06
C LYS A 266 -21.02 -6.67 13.12
N GLU A 267 -21.33 -7.65 12.29
CA GLU A 267 -20.61 -8.91 12.16
C GLU A 267 -19.14 -8.68 11.77
N THR A 268 -18.86 -7.74 10.85
CA THR A 268 -17.49 -7.41 10.45
C THR A 268 -16.72 -6.76 11.59
N LYS A 269 -17.37 -5.90 12.38
CA LYS A 269 -16.78 -5.29 13.57
C LYS A 269 -16.46 -6.35 14.63
N GLU A 270 -17.38 -7.27 14.90
CA GLU A 270 -17.20 -8.39 15.85
C GLU A 270 -16.08 -9.33 15.39
N LEU A 271 -15.99 -9.64 14.10
CA LEU A 271 -14.89 -10.43 13.51
C LEU A 271 -13.53 -9.74 13.68
N PHE A 272 -13.46 -8.43 13.43
CA PHE A 272 -12.24 -7.67 13.64
C PHE A 272 -11.81 -7.66 15.11
N VAL A 273 -12.72 -7.38 16.05
CA VAL A 273 -12.42 -7.39 17.49
C VAL A 273 -11.97 -8.78 17.96
N SER A 274 -12.68 -9.83 17.56
CA SER A 274 -12.31 -11.21 17.88
C SER A 274 -10.91 -11.55 17.36
N PHE A 275 -10.61 -11.12 16.14
CA PHE A 275 -9.29 -11.31 15.55
C PHE A 275 -8.20 -10.55 16.32
N ILE A 276 -8.38 -9.27 16.58
CA ILE A 276 -7.43 -8.45 17.33
C ILE A 276 -7.19 -9.05 18.72
N SER A 277 -8.26 -9.42 19.43
CA SER A 277 -8.17 -10.05 20.75
C SER A 277 -7.35 -11.35 20.71
N SER A 278 -7.45 -12.13 19.63
CA SER A 278 -6.67 -13.38 19.46
C SER A 278 -5.17 -13.16 19.24
N LEU A 279 -4.73 -11.93 18.93
CA LEU A 279 -3.32 -11.60 18.75
C LEU A 279 -2.64 -11.15 20.05
N PHE A 280 -3.40 -10.62 21.00
CA PHE A 280 -2.87 -10.28 22.32
C PHE A 280 -2.60 -11.54 23.13
N ASP A 281 -1.38 -11.66 23.66
CA ASP A 281 -1.02 -12.73 24.59
C ASP A 281 -1.48 -12.42 26.03
N ASP A 282 -1.57 -11.13 26.38
CA ASP A 282 -2.04 -10.64 27.67
C ASP A 282 -3.36 -9.86 27.55
N LYS A 283 -4.43 -10.41 28.15
CA LYS A 283 -5.75 -9.78 28.16
C LYS A 283 -5.80 -8.46 28.93
N THR A 284 -4.91 -8.26 29.91
CA THR A 284 -4.86 -7.00 30.67
C THR A 284 -4.43 -5.82 29.80
N LEU A 285 -3.69 -6.08 28.72
CA LEU A 285 -3.36 -5.11 27.68
C LEU A 285 -4.45 -5.03 26.60
N ALA A 286 -5.05 -6.17 26.25
CA ALA A 286 -6.06 -6.26 25.19
C ALA A 286 -7.35 -5.50 25.55
N ASP A 287 -7.90 -5.72 26.74
CA ASP A 287 -9.26 -5.26 27.09
C ASP A 287 -9.38 -3.73 27.09
N PRO A 288 -8.43 -2.95 27.67
CA PRO A 288 -8.48 -1.49 27.60
C PRO A 288 -8.33 -0.94 26.17
N ALA A 289 -7.39 -1.49 25.39
CA ALA A 289 -7.13 -1.04 24.02
C ALA A 289 -8.33 -1.28 23.09
N ILE A 290 -8.95 -2.47 23.20
CA ILE A 290 -10.15 -2.82 22.44
C ILE A 290 -11.33 -1.96 22.87
N SER A 291 -11.51 -1.76 24.18
CA SER A 291 -12.62 -0.96 24.73
C SER A 291 -12.53 0.50 24.27
N GLN A 292 -11.34 1.09 24.33
CA GLN A 292 -11.08 2.44 23.83
C GLN A 292 -11.38 2.55 22.34
N TRP A 293 -10.88 1.60 21.52
CA TRP A 293 -11.17 1.60 20.09
C TRP A 293 -12.67 1.43 19.80
N GLN A 294 -13.38 0.61 20.56
CA GLN A 294 -14.83 0.42 20.39
C GLN A 294 -15.60 1.73 20.60
N GLU A 295 -15.29 2.47 21.68
CA GLU A 295 -15.90 3.76 22.00
C GLU A 295 -15.61 4.82 20.92
N GLU A 296 -14.32 4.98 20.56
CA GLU A 296 -13.90 5.97 19.57
C GLU A 296 -14.45 5.64 18.17
N SER A 297 -14.39 4.37 17.76
CA SER A 297 -14.93 3.94 16.46
C SER A 297 -16.46 4.08 16.39
N GLU A 298 -17.20 3.82 17.47
CA GLU A 298 -18.66 4.04 17.51
C GLU A 298 -19.02 5.51 17.38
N THR A 299 -18.27 6.37 18.06
CA THR A 299 -18.46 7.82 17.98
C THR A 299 -18.29 8.30 16.54
N ILE A 300 -17.24 7.83 15.85
CA ILE A 300 -16.96 8.21 14.47
C ILE A 300 -18.02 7.64 13.51
N LEU A 301 -18.29 6.34 13.60
CA LEU A 301 -19.18 5.63 12.67
C LEU A 301 -20.65 6.06 12.79
N ASN A 302 -21.08 6.51 13.97
CA ASN A 302 -22.44 7.03 14.20
C ASN A 302 -22.56 8.55 14.00
N SER A 303 -21.48 9.25 13.64
CA SER A 303 -21.53 10.68 13.33
C SER A 303 -22.33 10.95 12.06
N GLU A 304 -22.78 12.20 11.86
CA GLU A 304 -23.53 12.59 10.65
C GLU A 304 -22.67 12.50 9.37
N SER A 305 -21.35 12.52 9.49
CA SER A 305 -20.43 12.49 8.34
C SER A 305 -19.14 11.73 8.67
N PRO A 306 -19.20 10.38 8.82
CA PRO A 306 -18.04 9.57 9.20
C PRO A 306 -16.85 9.69 8.23
N GLU A 307 -17.10 10.08 6.97
CA GLU A 307 -16.05 10.32 5.98
C GLU A 307 -15.11 11.49 6.32
N LEU A 308 -15.56 12.47 7.12
CA LEU A 308 -14.72 13.60 7.56
C LEU A 308 -13.70 13.15 8.60
N GLU A 309 -14.08 12.18 9.43
CA GLU A 309 -13.27 11.57 10.48
C GLU A 309 -12.57 10.28 10.02
N ALA A 310 -12.60 9.98 8.72
CA ALA A 310 -12.12 8.72 8.17
C ALA A 310 -10.64 8.45 8.47
N ASN A 311 -9.81 9.50 8.45
CA ASN A 311 -8.39 9.38 8.81
C ASN A 311 -8.21 9.04 10.29
N ASN A 312 -9.03 9.61 11.17
CA ASN A 312 -8.98 9.30 12.60
C ASN A 312 -9.36 7.85 12.84
N LEU A 313 -10.45 7.37 12.22
CA LEU A 313 -10.84 5.96 12.28
C LEU A 313 -9.72 5.03 11.77
N MET A 314 -9.10 5.38 10.63
CA MET A 314 -7.98 4.62 10.07
C MET A 314 -6.79 4.56 11.05
N ASN A 315 -6.44 5.68 11.68
CA ASN A 315 -5.33 5.78 12.62
C ASN A 315 -5.57 4.93 13.88
N ILE A 316 -6.73 5.08 14.54
CA ILE A 316 -7.02 4.34 15.78
C ILE A 316 -7.12 2.83 15.51
N THR A 317 -7.66 2.44 14.35
CA THR A 317 -7.80 1.03 13.96
C THR A 317 -6.44 0.41 13.62
N THR A 318 -5.59 1.18 12.91
CA THR A 318 -4.23 0.78 12.59
C THR A 318 -3.39 0.63 13.86
N ASN A 319 -3.49 1.59 14.79
CA ASN A 319 -2.77 1.56 16.06
C ASN A 319 -3.17 0.36 16.91
N LEU A 320 -4.47 0.05 17.00
CA LEU A 320 -4.94 -1.15 17.71
C LEU A 320 -4.34 -2.42 17.10
N PHE A 321 -4.33 -2.53 15.76
CA PHE A 321 -3.75 -3.69 15.09
C PHE A 321 -2.23 -3.79 15.30
N LEU A 322 -1.51 -2.66 15.26
CA LEU A 322 -0.09 -2.61 15.55
C LEU A 322 0.21 -3.05 17.00
N GLN A 323 -0.52 -2.53 17.98
CA GLN A 323 -0.37 -2.91 19.39
C GLN A 323 -0.59 -4.42 19.60
N ALA A 324 -1.62 -4.97 18.96
CA ALA A 324 -1.90 -6.40 19.01
C ALA A 324 -0.75 -7.24 18.41
N CYS A 325 -0.17 -6.78 17.29
CA CYS A 325 1.00 -7.43 16.70
C CYS A 325 2.24 -7.33 17.62
N GLN A 326 2.47 -6.18 18.23
CA GLN A 326 3.61 -5.95 19.13
C GLN A 326 3.50 -6.78 20.41
N SER A 327 2.31 -6.90 20.98
CA SER A 327 2.06 -7.77 22.16
C SER A 327 2.52 -9.20 21.90
N ARG A 328 2.31 -9.73 20.70
CA ARG A 328 2.69 -11.10 20.32
C ARG A 328 4.19 -11.30 20.09
N MET A 329 4.92 -10.21 19.83
CA MET A 329 6.35 -10.27 19.50
C MET A 329 7.26 -10.22 20.74
N ASN A 330 6.71 -10.05 21.95
CA ASN A 330 7.48 -9.82 23.18
C ASN A 330 8.59 -8.79 22.97
N PHE A 331 8.25 -7.60 22.45
CA PHE A 331 9.16 -6.45 22.48
C PHE A 331 9.31 -5.99 23.93
N ASP A 332 10.14 -6.68 24.71
CA ASP A 332 10.85 -6.05 25.81
C ASP A 332 11.83 -5.07 25.14
N GLY A 333 11.41 -3.81 25.08
CA GLY A 333 12.21 -2.69 24.56
C GLY A 333 13.48 -2.45 25.37
#